data_AF-A0A087TWL1-F1
#
_entry.id   AF-A0A087TWL1-F1
#
_cell.length_a   1.000
_cell.length_b   1.000
_cell.length_c   1.000
_cell.angle_alpha   90.00
_cell.angle_beta   90.00
_cell.angle_gamma   90.00
#
_symmetry.space_group_name_H-M   'P 1'
#
loop_
_entity.id
_entity.type
_entity.pdbx_description
1 polymer ?
#
loop_
_entity_poly.entity_id
_entity_poly.type
_entity_poly.pdbx_seq_one_letter_code
_entity_poly.pdbx_strand_id
1 'polypeptide(L)'
;MMWRVYCSRALYVLKHFRLYLAFSVCMLLTLYITLSYTHEKQLKANCLLSTTERNFNYFLPVVRIYGIQDWDKSLDVVKETFKQMGYIVETGSTTNWDALWSYTYPFHTLERELAFLKPTQRVNHFPGSGFITQKMHFAMLPVNHIPKSFQLPSDKNQFLE
;
A
#
# COMPACT_ATOMS: atom_id res chain seq x y z
N MET A 1 36.58 -72.01 19.51
CA MET A 1 36.99 -70.98 18.53
C MET A 1 35.91 -70.62 17.49
N MET A 2 34.78 -71.35 17.38
CA MET A 2 33.72 -71.07 16.38
C MET A 2 32.69 -70.00 16.80
N TRP A 3 32.52 -69.71 18.10
CA TRP A 3 31.50 -68.77 18.59
C TRP A 3 31.79 -67.28 18.30
N ARG A 4 33.06 -66.87 18.21
CA ARG A 4 33.44 -65.47 17.93
C ARG A 4 33.13 -65.03 16.50
N VAL A 5 33.16 -65.95 15.53
CA VAL A 5 32.93 -65.62 14.11
C VAL A 5 31.44 -65.41 13.81
N TYR A 6 30.56 -66.21 14.43
CA TYR A 6 29.10 -66.05 14.29
C TYR A 6 28.58 -64.77 14.93
N CYS A 7 29.12 -64.39 16.11
CA CYS A 7 28.72 -63.17 16.79
C CYS A 7 29.10 -61.90 15.99
N SER A 8 30.27 -61.90 15.32
CA SER A 8 30.71 -60.80 14.45
C SER A 8 29.83 -60.63 13.20
N ARG A 9 29.41 -61.73 12.56
CA ARG A 9 28.51 -61.69 11.40
C ARG A 9 27.10 -61.25 11.76
N ALA A 10 26.57 -61.67 12.91
CA ALA A 10 25.25 -61.23 13.38
C ALA A 10 25.24 -59.73 13.71
N LEU A 11 26.30 -59.22 14.35
CA LEU A 11 26.46 -57.78 14.64
C LEU A 11 26.57 -56.95 13.35
N TYR A 12 27.24 -57.46 12.32
CA TYR A 12 27.34 -56.82 11.02
C TYR A 12 25.95 -56.69 10.35
N VAL A 13 25.18 -57.77 10.31
CA VAL A 13 23.81 -57.76 9.74
C VAL A 13 22.89 -56.82 10.52
N LEU A 14 22.95 -56.81 11.85
CA LEU A 14 22.18 -55.89 12.68
C LEU A 14 22.55 -54.41 12.46
N LYS A 15 23.85 -54.11 12.27
CA LYS A 15 24.31 -52.74 12.00
C LYS A 15 23.84 -52.26 10.62
N HIS A 16 23.93 -53.11 9.60
CA HIS A 16 23.43 -52.79 8.26
C HIS A 16 21.91 -52.64 8.25
N PHE A 17 21.17 -53.52 8.93
CA PHE A 17 19.72 -53.40 9.04
C PHE A 17 19.28 -52.09 9.73
N ARG A 18 19.94 -51.70 10.82
CA ARG A 18 19.70 -50.42 11.50
C ARG A 18 19.97 -49.22 10.59
N LEU A 19 21.02 -49.30 9.78
CA LEU A 19 21.38 -48.25 8.83
C LEU A 19 20.32 -48.14 7.72
N TYR A 20 19.88 -49.26 7.14
CA TYR A 20 18.81 -49.29 6.15
C TYR A 20 17.48 -48.76 6.69
N LEU A 21 17.11 -49.14 7.92
CA LEU A 21 15.91 -48.63 8.58
C LEU A 21 15.98 -47.12 8.79
N ALA A 22 17.13 -46.60 9.24
CA ALA A 22 17.32 -45.16 9.43
C ALA A 22 17.23 -44.39 8.10
N PHE A 23 17.83 -44.90 7.01
CA PHE A 23 17.72 -44.28 5.69
C PHE A 23 16.28 -44.29 5.15
N SER A 24 15.55 -45.40 5.34
CA SER A 24 14.15 -45.51 4.92
C SER A 24 13.26 -44.52 5.66
N VAL A 25 13.42 -44.38 6.99
CA VAL A 25 12.67 -43.40 7.79
C VAL A 25 13.01 -41.97 7.37
N CYS A 26 14.28 -41.65 7.13
CA CYS A 26 14.68 -40.32 6.66
C CYS A 26 14.05 -39.98 5.30
N MET A 27 14.01 -40.93 4.36
CA MET A 27 13.38 -40.71 3.04
C MET A 27 11.86 -40.48 3.15
N LEU A 28 11.18 -41.17 4.07
CA LEU A 28 9.76 -40.96 4.29
C LEU A 28 9.48 -39.60 4.94
N LEU A 29 10.32 -39.15 5.87
CA LEU A 29 10.19 -37.85 6.52
C LEU A 29 10.40 -36.69 5.54
N THR A 30 11.40 -36.79 4.65
CA THR A 30 11.65 -35.75 3.65
C THR A 30 10.51 -35.70 2.62
N LEU A 31 9.97 -36.86 2.22
CA LEU A 31 8.80 -36.92 1.36
C LEU A 31 7.56 -36.29 2.03
N TYR A 32 7.32 -36.58 3.31
CA TYR A 32 6.21 -36.00 4.06
C TYR A 32 6.32 -34.47 4.18
N ILE A 33 7.51 -33.94 4.48
CA ILE A 33 7.75 -32.49 4.60
C ILE A 33 7.53 -31.79 3.25
N THR A 34 8.05 -32.36 2.16
CA THR A 34 7.87 -31.78 0.81
C THR A 34 6.41 -31.78 0.37
N LEU A 35 5.65 -32.86 0.64
CA LEU A 35 4.22 -32.92 0.38
C LEU A 35 3.42 -31.92 1.23
N SER A 36 3.79 -31.74 2.50
CA SER A 36 3.14 -30.77 3.38
C SER A 36 3.36 -29.33 2.89
N TYR A 37 4.59 -29.02 2.46
CA TYR A 37 4.95 -27.71 1.92
C TYR A 37 4.23 -27.40 0.60
N THR A 38 4.12 -28.37 -0.31
CA THR A 38 3.39 -28.18 -1.57
C THR A 38 1.89 -28.00 -1.33
N HIS A 39 1.31 -28.75 -0.39
CA HIS A 39 -0.10 -28.61 -0.02
C HIS A 39 -0.42 -27.22 0.57
N GLU A 40 0.42 -26.70 1.47
CA GLU A 40 0.25 -25.34 2.02
C GLU A 40 0.35 -24.27 0.92
N LYS A 41 1.31 -24.41 0.00
CA LYS A 41 1.46 -23.50 -1.15
C LYS A 41 0.22 -23.54 -2.05
N GLN A 42 -0.35 -24.71 -2.28
CA GLN A 42 -1.54 -24.90 -3.10
C GLN A 42 -2.80 -24.33 -2.42
N LEU A 43 -2.94 -24.48 -1.10
CA LEU A 43 -4.01 -23.85 -0.32
C LEU A 43 -3.97 -22.32 -0.40
N LYS A 44 -2.79 -21.72 -0.26
CA LYS A 44 -2.62 -20.26 -0.39
C LYS A 44 -2.92 -19.79 -1.81
N ALA A 45 -2.44 -20.50 -2.83
CA ALA A 45 -2.74 -20.20 -4.23
C ALA A 45 -4.24 -20.29 -4.54
N ASN A 46 -4.91 -21.33 -4.08
CA ASN A 46 -6.35 -21.52 -4.28
C ASN A 46 -7.18 -20.48 -3.51
N CYS A 47 -6.75 -20.08 -2.31
CA CYS A 47 -7.37 -18.99 -1.56
C CYS A 47 -7.29 -17.67 -2.35
N LEU A 48 -6.10 -17.32 -2.85
CA LEU A 48 -5.86 -16.14 -3.70
C LEU A 48 -6.67 -16.17 -5.00
N LEU A 49 -6.80 -17.34 -5.63
CA LEU A 49 -7.60 -17.51 -6.85
C LEU A 49 -9.11 -17.39 -6.56
N SER A 50 -9.60 -17.91 -5.42
CA SER A 50 -11.01 -17.80 -5.05
C SER A 50 -11.46 -16.36 -4.75
N THR A 51 -10.56 -15.51 -4.24
CA THR A 51 -10.80 -14.07 -4.12
C THR A 51 -10.74 -13.34 -5.46
N THR A 52 -10.05 -13.91 -6.46
CA THR A 52 -9.87 -13.28 -7.78
C THR A 52 -11.00 -13.63 -8.77
N GLU A 53 -11.66 -14.79 -8.67
CA GLU A 53 -12.70 -15.24 -9.61
C GLU A 53 -14.15 -14.98 -9.19
N ARG A 54 -14.45 -13.83 -8.56
CA ARG A 54 -15.82 -13.29 -8.63
C ARG A 54 -15.81 -12.11 -9.59
N ASN A 55 -16.02 -12.42 -10.87
CA ASN A 55 -16.35 -11.45 -11.92
C ASN A 55 -17.68 -10.77 -11.62
N PHE A 56 -17.67 -9.85 -10.68
CA PHE A 56 -18.69 -8.83 -10.60
C PHE A 56 -18.25 -7.68 -11.51
N ASN A 57 -19.10 -7.30 -12.47
CA ASN A 57 -18.96 -6.10 -13.28
C ASN A 57 -19.22 -4.84 -12.42
N TYR A 58 -18.41 -4.62 -11.39
CA TYR A 58 -18.39 -3.34 -10.70
C TYR A 58 -17.53 -2.39 -11.52
N PHE A 59 -18.10 -1.25 -11.92
CA PHE A 59 -17.29 -0.11 -12.34
C PHE A 59 -16.40 0.25 -11.13
N LEU A 60 -15.12 -0.10 -11.21
CA LEU A 60 -14.19 0.20 -10.13
C LEU A 60 -13.96 1.72 -10.12
N PRO A 61 -14.17 2.39 -8.97
CA PRO A 61 -14.02 3.83 -8.92
C PRO A 61 -12.56 4.21 -9.16
N VAL A 62 -12.35 5.28 -9.92
CA VAL A 62 -11.01 5.74 -10.29
C VAL A 62 -10.63 6.92 -9.40
N VAL A 63 -9.46 6.84 -8.77
CA VAL A 63 -8.82 7.98 -8.11
C VAL A 63 -7.67 8.49 -8.97
N ARG A 64 -7.71 9.78 -9.29
CA ARG A 64 -6.63 10.49 -9.94
C ARG A 64 -5.75 11.17 -8.89
N ILE A 65 -4.45 10.92 -8.96
CA ILE A 65 -3.43 11.56 -8.13
C ILE A 65 -2.79 12.70 -8.93
N TYR A 66 -2.75 13.91 -8.37
CA TYR A 66 -2.24 15.10 -9.04
C TYR A 66 -1.23 15.87 -8.20
N GLY A 67 -0.31 16.57 -8.88
CA GLY A 67 0.61 17.53 -8.25
C GLY A 67 1.88 16.91 -7.67
N ILE A 68 2.20 15.66 -8.03
CA ILE A 68 3.46 15.00 -7.70
C ILE A 68 4.07 14.33 -8.93
N GLN A 69 5.39 14.15 -8.91
CA GLN A 69 6.08 13.35 -9.92
C GLN A 69 5.98 11.86 -9.58
N ASP A 70 6.07 10.98 -10.57
CA ASP A 70 5.86 9.53 -10.36
C ASP A 70 6.87 8.90 -9.38
N TRP A 71 8.09 9.45 -9.29
CA TRP A 71 9.12 8.97 -8.36
C TRP A 71 8.96 9.49 -6.92
N ASP A 72 8.06 10.46 -6.70
CA ASP A 72 7.80 11.01 -5.37
C ASP A 72 6.91 10.06 -4.55
N LYS A 73 7.45 9.65 -3.38
CA LYS A 73 6.82 8.72 -2.45
C LYS A 73 5.90 9.39 -1.43
N SER A 74 5.80 10.72 -1.44
CA SER A 74 5.03 11.50 -0.46
C SER A 74 3.55 11.10 -0.40
N LEU A 75 3.00 10.53 -1.48
CA LEU A 75 1.62 10.05 -1.55
C LEU A 75 1.48 8.52 -1.59
N ASP A 76 2.52 7.74 -1.32
CA ASP A 76 2.45 6.27 -1.41
C ASP A 76 1.41 5.68 -0.45
N VAL A 77 1.33 6.22 0.77
CA VAL A 77 0.31 5.82 1.75
C VAL A 77 -1.10 6.12 1.24
N VAL A 78 -1.30 7.27 0.60
CA VAL A 78 -2.60 7.65 0.03
C VAL A 78 -2.96 6.71 -1.12
N LYS A 79 -2.03 6.48 -2.06
CA LYS A 79 -2.20 5.54 -3.18
C LYS A 79 -2.57 4.15 -2.66
N GLU A 80 -1.86 3.66 -1.65
CA GLU A 80 -2.11 2.34 -1.05
C GLU A 80 -3.46 2.26 -0.34
N THR A 81 -3.85 3.31 0.40
CA THR A 81 -5.15 3.40 1.05
C THR A 81 -6.29 3.28 0.03
N PHE A 82 -6.20 4.01 -1.09
CA PHE A 82 -7.19 3.91 -2.16
C PHE A 82 -7.25 2.52 -2.81
N LYS A 83 -6.10 1.87 -3.03
CA LYS A 83 -6.05 0.49 -3.54
C LYS A 83 -6.75 -0.48 -2.60
N GLN A 84 -6.52 -0.36 -1.29
CA GLN A 84 -7.18 -1.18 -0.27
C GLN A 84 -8.68 -0.95 -0.21
N MET A 85 -9.14 0.26 -0.55
CA MET A 85 -10.56 0.60 -0.71
C MET A 85 -11.17 0.13 -2.04
N GLY A 86 -10.37 -0.48 -2.94
CA GLY A 86 -10.83 -0.99 -4.23
C GLY A 86 -10.85 0.03 -5.36
N TYR A 87 -10.15 1.17 -5.22
CA TYR A 87 -10.01 2.15 -6.29
C TYR A 87 -8.89 1.77 -7.27
N ILE A 88 -9.09 2.14 -8.54
CA ILE A 88 -8.01 2.19 -9.52
C ILE A 88 -7.27 3.52 -9.35
N VAL A 89 -5.95 3.46 -9.15
CA VAL A 89 -5.11 4.66 -8.94
C VAL A 89 -4.45 5.07 -10.26
N GLU A 90 -4.73 6.28 -10.73
CA GLU A 90 -4.12 6.87 -11.93
C GLU A 90 -3.34 8.13 -11.58
N THR A 91 -2.15 8.32 -12.17
CA THR A 91 -1.36 9.57 -12.06
C THR A 91 -1.45 10.44 -13.32
N GLY A 92 -2.15 9.97 -14.36
CA GLY A 92 -2.26 10.63 -15.66
C GLY A 92 -3.24 11.80 -15.73
N SER A 93 -3.39 12.36 -16.92
CA SER A 93 -4.29 13.48 -17.23
C SER A 93 -5.69 13.03 -17.66
N THR A 94 -6.21 11.95 -17.10
CA THR A 94 -7.54 11.44 -17.47
C THR A 94 -8.61 12.36 -16.88
N THR A 95 -9.71 12.55 -17.62
CA THR A 95 -10.88 13.35 -17.17
C THR A 95 -12.00 12.47 -16.61
N ASN A 96 -11.84 11.14 -16.70
CA ASN A 96 -12.84 10.18 -16.26
C ASN A 96 -12.40 9.52 -14.94
N TRP A 97 -12.45 10.31 -13.88
CA TRP A 97 -12.16 9.90 -12.50
C TRP A 97 -13.36 10.17 -11.61
N ASP A 98 -13.45 9.45 -10.49
CA ASP A 98 -14.49 9.62 -9.46
C ASP A 98 -13.99 10.43 -8.26
N ALA A 99 -12.70 10.29 -7.93
CA ALA A 99 -12.02 11.11 -6.94
C ALA A 99 -10.73 11.71 -7.50
N LEU A 100 -10.46 12.98 -7.15
CA LEU A 100 -9.19 13.63 -7.39
C LEU A 100 -8.52 13.89 -6.05
N TRP A 101 -7.32 13.34 -5.88
CA TRP A 101 -6.46 13.61 -4.75
C TRP A 101 -5.24 14.43 -5.20
N SER A 102 -5.29 15.72 -4.90
CA SER A 102 -4.21 16.64 -5.24
C SER A 102 -3.28 16.87 -4.05
N TYR A 103 -1.97 16.79 -4.30
CA TYR A 103 -0.95 17.14 -3.32
C TYR A 103 -0.88 18.66 -3.08
N THR A 104 -0.92 19.44 -4.16
CA THR A 104 -0.93 20.91 -4.13
C THR A 104 -2.35 21.45 -4.29
N TYR A 105 -2.56 22.74 -4.06
CA TYR A 105 -3.87 23.37 -4.23
C TYR A 105 -4.26 23.41 -5.72
N PRO A 106 -5.30 22.67 -6.15
CA PRO A 106 -5.51 22.37 -7.58
C PRO A 106 -6.30 23.45 -8.32
N PHE A 107 -6.99 24.36 -7.63
CA PHE A 107 -7.89 25.33 -8.27
C PHE A 107 -7.16 26.43 -9.06
N HIS A 108 -5.83 26.53 -8.99
CA HIS A 108 -5.06 27.42 -9.87
C HIS A 108 -4.71 26.77 -11.21
N THR A 109 -4.42 25.47 -11.22
CA THR A 109 -3.94 24.77 -12.42
C THR A 109 -5.05 23.99 -13.13
N LEU A 110 -6.01 23.49 -12.36
CA LEU A 110 -7.16 22.69 -12.84
C LEU A 110 -8.47 23.48 -12.78
N GLU A 111 -8.41 24.82 -12.70
CA GLU A 111 -9.59 25.69 -12.54
C GLU A 111 -10.74 25.31 -13.49
N ARG A 112 -10.44 25.18 -14.79
CA ARG A 112 -11.45 24.83 -15.81
C ARG A 112 -12.07 23.45 -15.61
N GLU A 113 -11.28 22.47 -15.18
CA GLU A 113 -11.76 21.11 -14.91
C GLU A 113 -12.64 21.10 -13.64
N LEU A 114 -12.19 21.80 -12.60
CA LEU A 114 -12.85 21.83 -11.29
C LEU A 114 -14.07 22.76 -11.24
N ALA A 115 -14.19 23.70 -12.18
CA ALA A 115 -15.38 24.54 -12.31
C ALA A 115 -16.62 23.73 -12.76
N PHE A 116 -16.42 22.58 -13.42
CA PHE A 116 -17.50 21.78 -14.03
C PHE A 116 -17.46 20.31 -13.58
N LEU A 117 -17.36 20.09 -12.27
CA LEU A 117 -17.40 18.74 -11.70
C LEU A 117 -18.74 18.05 -11.91
N LYS A 118 -18.69 16.77 -12.28
CA LYS A 118 -19.88 15.90 -12.26
C LYS A 118 -20.38 15.74 -10.81
N PRO A 119 -21.69 15.53 -10.59
CA PRO A 119 -22.23 15.32 -9.24
C PRO A 119 -21.62 14.12 -8.48
N THR A 120 -21.02 13.16 -9.18
CA THR A 120 -20.34 12.00 -8.60
C THR A 120 -18.87 12.26 -8.29
N GLN A 121 -18.27 13.29 -8.89
CA GLN A 121 -16.85 13.59 -8.72
C GLN A 121 -16.58 14.28 -7.38
N ARG A 122 -15.46 13.91 -6.76
CA ARG A 122 -15.02 14.45 -5.46
C ARG A 122 -13.56 14.92 -5.54
N VAL A 123 -13.25 16.00 -4.83
CA VAL A 123 -11.91 16.58 -4.75
C VAL A 123 -11.56 16.79 -3.28
N ASN A 124 -10.33 16.50 -2.89
CA ASN A 124 -9.87 16.61 -1.49
C ASN A 124 -9.59 18.06 -1.03
N HIS A 125 -9.87 19.08 -1.84
CA HIS A 125 -9.65 20.49 -1.52
C HIS A 125 -10.94 21.29 -1.71
N PHE A 126 -11.16 22.28 -0.85
CA PHE A 126 -12.22 23.27 -1.02
C PHE A 126 -11.71 24.53 -1.75
N PRO A 127 -12.49 25.09 -2.68
CA PRO A 127 -12.14 26.37 -3.31
C PRO A 127 -12.10 27.47 -2.26
N GLY A 128 -11.08 28.33 -2.32
CA GLY A 128 -10.85 29.42 -1.38
C GLY A 128 -10.14 29.02 -0.08
N SER A 129 -9.96 27.72 0.19
CA SER A 129 -9.27 27.26 1.42
C SER A 129 -7.81 27.74 1.51
N GLY A 130 -7.19 28.08 0.37
CA GLY A 130 -5.90 28.77 0.30
C GLY A 130 -5.85 30.07 1.12
N PHE A 131 -6.96 30.81 1.22
CA PHE A 131 -7.03 32.07 1.95
C PHE A 131 -6.86 31.90 3.46
N ILE A 132 -7.40 30.83 4.04
CA ILE A 132 -7.28 30.56 5.48
C ILE A 132 -6.02 29.76 5.82
N THR A 133 -5.46 29.02 4.86
CA THR A 133 -4.26 28.18 5.09
C THR A 133 -2.95 28.91 4.85
N GLN A 134 -2.95 29.99 4.06
CA GLN A 134 -1.77 30.83 3.87
C GLN A 134 -1.59 31.81 5.02
N LYS A 135 -0.40 31.78 5.63
CA LYS A 135 -0.04 32.64 6.77
C LYS A 135 -0.30 34.12 6.50
N MET A 136 0.09 34.63 5.33
CA MET A 136 -0.08 36.04 4.99
C MET A 136 -1.55 36.46 5.02
N HIS A 137 -2.44 35.68 4.41
CA HIS A 137 -3.87 35.98 4.35
C HIS A 137 -4.56 35.77 5.70
N PHE A 138 -4.24 34.67 6.39
CA PHE A 138 -4.81 34.35 7.70
C PHE A 138 -4.45 35.40 8.76
N ALA A 139 -3.20 35.87 8.76
CA ALA A 139 -2.70 36.85 9.70
C ALA A 139 -3.38 38.22 9.59
N MET A 140 -3.97 38.53 8.43
CA MET A 140 -4.69 39.78 8.18
C MET A 140 -6.20 39.68 8.50
N LEU A 141 -6.68 38.52 8.95
CA LEU A 141 -8.08 38.37 9.35
C LEU A 141 -8.37 39.14 10.65
N PRO A 142 -9.47 39.91 10.72
CA PRO A 142 -9.83 40.68 11.91
C PRO A 142 -10.53 39.80 12.96
N VAL A 143 -9.83 38.81 13.52
CA VAL A 143 -10.38 37.89 14.53
C VAL A 143 -9.61 37.94 15.85
N ASN A 144 -10.35 37.84 16.97
CA ASN A 144 -9.87 38.14 18.32
C ASN A 144 -8.84 37.15 18.90
N HIS A 145 -8.50 36.08 18.18
CA HIS A 145 -7.59 35.02 18.65
C HIS A 145 -6.36 34.86 17.75
N ILE A 146 -6.16 35.74 16.78
CA ILE A 146 -4.95 35.77 15.96
C ILE A 146 -4.01 36.83 16.54
N PRO A 147 -2.71 36.50 16.75
CA PRO A 147 -1.73 37.49 17.17
C PRO A 147 -1.65 38.68 16.20
N LYS A 148 -1.44 39.88 16.74
CA LYS A 148 -1.24 41.09 15.93
C LYS A 148 -0.16 40.82 14.89
N SER A 149 -0.50 41.02 13.63
CA SER A 149 0.35 40.74 12.49
C SER A 149 0.38 41.96 11.56
N PHE A 150 1.43 42.07 10.77
CA PHE A 150 1.70 43.23 9.93
C PHE A 150 2.05 42.77 8.52
N GLN A 151 1.43 43.36 7.51
CA GLN A 151 1.78 43.13 6.12
C GLN A 151 2.92 44.08 5.75
N LEU A 152 4.14 43.58 5.61
CA LEU A 152 5.27 44.39 5.14
C LEU A 152 5.32 44.37 3.60
N PRO A 153 5.61 45.52 2.94
CA PRO A 153 6.07 46.78 3.54
C PRO A 153 4.95 47.76 3.95
N SER A 154 3.68 47.48 3.69
CA SER A 154 2.57 48.43 3.88
C SER A 154 2.39 48.88 5.34
N ASP A 155 2.55 47.97 6.30
CA ASP A 155 2.32 48.22 7.73
C ASP A 155 3.61 48.53 8.50
N LYS A 156 4.67 48.95 7.80
CA LYS A 156 5.99 49.21 8.40
C LYS A 156 5.92 50.17 9.59
N ASN A 157 5.13 51.24 9.50
CA ASN A 157 5.04 52.22 10.58
C ASN A 157 4.38 51.62 11.83
N GLN A 158 3.26 50.89 11.66
CA GLN A 158 2.56 50.24 12.78
C GLN A 158 3.38 49.12 13.45
N PHE A 159 4.32 48.54 12.70
CA PHE A 159 5.26 47.54 13.22
C PHE A 159 6.39 48.17 14.07
N LEU A 160 6.76 49.42 13.78
CA LEU A 160 7.86 50.12 14.47
C LEU A 160 7.40 50.94 15.69
N GLU A 161 6.09 51.12 15.86
CA GLU A 161 5.45 51.67 17.06
C GLU A 161 5.40 50.64 18.20
#